data_AF-A0A9D6INM7-F1
#
_entry.id   AF-A0A9D6INM7-F1
#
_cell.length_a   1.000
_cell.length_b   1.000
_cell.length_c   1.000
_cell.angle_alpha   90.00
_cell.angle_beta   90.00
_cell.angle_gamma   90.00
#
_symmetry.space_group_name_H-M   'P 1'
#
loop_
_entity.id
_entity.type
_entity.pdbx_description
1 polymer ?
#
loop_
_entity_poly.entity_id
_entity_poly.type
_entity_poly.pdbx_seq_one_letter_code
_entity_poly.pdbx_strand_id
1 'polypeptide(L)' 'MPQLAIYLDSDTARKLDKVAKRDKLSRSAWVRKAVETQLRNRLPESFFRVLGTWEDGRDPAEILREIRAGQKDREREQIR' A
#
# COMPACT_ATOMS: atom_id res chain seq x y z
N MET A 1 -25.44 -15.23 5.49
CA MET A 1 -24.40 -14.18 5.66
C MET A 1 -24.75 -13.38 6.90
N PRO A 2 -23.82 -13.19 7.84
CA PRO A 2 -24.06 -12.32 8.99
C PRO A 2 -24.19 -10.86 8.55
N GLN A 3 -25.18 -10.14 9.08
CA GLN A 3 -25.38 -8.72 8.85
C GLN A 3 -24.82 -7.94 10.05
N LEU A 4 -24.06 -6.87 9.78
CA LEU A 4 -23.45 -6.02 10.79
C LEU A 4 -24.09 -4.63 10.76
N ALA A 5 -24.58 -4.17 11.92
CA ALA A 5 -24.96 -2.77 12.14
C ALA A 5 -23.87 -2.11 12.99
N ILE A 6 -23.36 -0.97 12.53
CA ILE A 6 -22.33 -0.19 13.25
C ILE A 6 -22.79 1.24 13.43
N TYR A 7 -22.49 1.80 14.60
CA TYR A 7 -22.66 3.22 14.88
C TYR A 7 -21.38 3.96 14.48
N LEU A 8 -21.54 5.04 13.72
CA LEU A 8 -20.46 5.93 13.32
C LEU A 8 -20.85 7.35 13.73
N ASP A 9 -19.89 8.11 14.24
CA ASP A 9 -20.07 9.54 14.41
C ASP A 9 -20.24 10.23 13.04
N SER A 10 -20.78 11.45 13.07
CA SER A 10 -21.09 12.21 11.86
C SER A 10 -19.87 12.47 10.97
N ASP A 11 -18.70 12.67 11.57
CA ASP A 11 -17.49 12.99 10.81
C ASP A 11 -16.94 11.73 10.14
N THR A 12 -16.95 10.60 10.84
CA THR A 12 -16.55 9.31 10.29
C THR A 12 -17.50 8.87 9.17
N ALA A 13 -18.81 9.05 9.32
CA ALA A 13 -19.78 8.77 8.27
C ALA A 13 -19.53 9.62 7.01
N ARG A 14 -19.24 10.92 7.16
CA ARG A 14 -18.87 11.80 6.03
C ARG A 14 -17.57 11.38 5.36
N LYS A 15 -16.57 10.96 6.13
CA LYS A 15 -15.31 10.44 5.57
C LYS A 15 -15.55 9.17 4.76
N LEU A 16 -16.36 8.25 5.28
CA LEU A 16 -16.76 7.03 4.58
C LEU A 16 -17.41 7.34 3.23
N ASP A 17 -18.31 8.32 3.18
CA ASP A 17 -18.94 8.75 1.92
C ASP A 17 -17.95 9.25 0.88
N LYS A 18 -17.02 10.10 1.32
CA LYS A 18 -16.00 10.67 0.43
C LYS A 18 -15.11 9.58 -0.16
N VAL A 19 -14.62 8.65 0.67
CA VAL A 19 -13.73 7.58 0.21
C VAL A 19 -14.47 6.55 -0.65
N ALA A 20 -15.70 6.17 -0.29
CA ALA A 20 -16.52 5.26 -1.08
C ALA A 20 -16.80 5.84 -2.47
N LYS A 21 -17.16 7.13 -2.55
CA LYS A 21 -17.37 7.83 -3.84
C LYS A 21 -16.10 7.91 -4.67
N ARG A 22 -14.97 8.29 -4.06
CA ARG A 22 -13.66 8.37 -4.73
C ARG A 22 -13.26 7.01 -5.32
N ASP A 23 -13.48 5.94 -4.55
CA ASP A 23 -13.10 4.59 -4.92
C ASP A 23 -14.16 3.90 -5.83
N LYS A 24 -15.27 4.59 -6.15
CA LYS A 24 -16.42 4.08 -6.93
C LYS A 24 -17.03 2.80 -6.34
N LEU A 25 -17.10 2.72 -5.01
CA LEU A 25 -17.68 1.60 -4.27
C LEU A 25 -18.91 2.04 -3.48
N SER A 26 -19.83 1.10 -3.19
CA SER A 26 -20.86 1.33 -2.19
C SER A 26 -20.24 1.38 -0.79
N ARG A 27 -20.94 2.01 0.18
CA ARG A 27 -20.51 2.04 1.59
C ARG A 27 -20.22 0.64 2.14
N SER A 28 -21.13 -0.31 1.90
CA SER A 28 -21.00 -1.69 2.37
C SER A 28 -19.82 -2.41 1.71
N ALA A 29 -19.60 -2.21 0.42
CA ALA A 29 -18.44 -2.79 -0.28
C ALA A 29 -17.12 -2.21 0.23
N TRP A 30 -17.08 -0.91 0.51
CA TRP A 30 -15.91 -0.24 1.08
C TRP A 30 -15.61 -0.74 2.49
N VAL A 31 -16.62 -0.81 3.37
CA VAL A 31 -16.46 -1.34 4.74
C VAL A 31 -16.02 -2.80 4.72
N ARG A 32 -16.60 -3.65 3.87
CA ARG A 32 -16.17 -5.03 3.69
C ARG A 32 -14.69 -5.09 3.33
N LYS A 33 -14.26 -4.32 2.32
CA LYS A 33 -12.86 -4.26 1.90
C LYS A 33 -11.94 -3.81 3.04
N ALA A 34 -12.35 -2.78 3.78
CA ALA A 34 -11.58 -2.28 4.92
C ALA A 34 -11.41 -3.35 6.01
N VAL A 35 -12.49 -4.04 6.39
CA VAL A 35 -12.44 -5.15 7.36
C VAL A 35 -11.54 -6.27 6.86
N GLU A 36 -11.71 -6.72 5.61
CA GLU A 36 -10.87 -7.76 5.03
C GLU A 36 -9.39 -7.35 4.97
N THR A 37 -9.10 -6.08 4.67
CA THR A 37 -7.73 -5.55 4.67
C THR A 37 -7.14 -5.54 6.08
N GLN A 38 -7.88 -5.11 7.09
CA GLN A 38 -7.41 -5.12 8.48
C GLN A 38 -7.18 -6.54 8.99
N LEU A 39 -8.01 -7.50 8.58
CA LEU A 39 -7.86 -8.91 8.96
C LEU A 39 -6.73 -9.62 8.19
N ARG A 40 -6.48 -9.26 6.92
CA ARG A 40 -5.36 -9.81 6.13
C ARG A 40 -4.01 -9.16 6.45
N ASN A 41 -3.99 -7.88 6.80
CA ASN A 41 -2.75 -7.12 7.04
C ASN A 41 -2.20 -7.34 8.45
N ARG A 42 -1.99 -8.60 8.84
CA ARG A 42 -0.88 -8.89 9.75
C ARG A 42 0.30 -9.22 8.86
N LEU A 43 1.15 -8.22 8.61
CA LEU A 43 2.51 -8.52 8.17
C LEU A 43 3.05 -9.55 9.17
N PRO A 44 3.50 -10.74 8.71
CA PRO A 44 4.00 -11.74 9.62
C PRO A 44 5.17 -11.13 10.40
N GLU A 45 5.37 -11.52 11.65
CA GLU A 45 6.50 -11.00 12.44
C GLU A 45 7.85 -11.19 11.74
N SER A 46 7.96 -12.20 10.86
CA SER A 46 9.11 -12.40 9.97
C SER A 46 9.37 -11.25 8.99
N PHE A 47 8.36 -10.50 8.55
CA PHE A 47 8.54 -9.33 7.70
C PHE A 47 9.36 -8.25 8.40
N PHE A 48 9.10 -8.01 9.69
CA PHE A 48 9.83 -7.03 10.48
C PHE A 48 11.26 -7.49 10.81
N ARG A 49 11.54 -8.80 10.81
CA ARG A 49 12.91 -9.33 10.93
C ARG A 49 13.81 -8.97 9.75
N VAL A 50 13.26 -8.60 8.59
CA VAL A 50 14.03 -8.21 7.39
C VAL A 50 14.35 -6.71 7.40
N LEU A 51 13.64 -5.90 8.20
CA LEU A 51 13.94 -4.48 8.31
C LEU A 51 15.29 -4.28 8.98
N GLY A 52 16.25 -3.74 8.24
CA GLY A 52 17.62 -3.51 8.72
C GLY A 52 18.58 -4.69 8.52
N THR A 53 18.16 -5.80 7.91
CA THR A 53 19.10 -6.89 7.52
C THR A 53 19.84 -6.61 6.22
N TRP A 54 19.37 -5.64 5.44
CA TRP A 54 20.13 -5.17 4.30
C TRP A 54 21.27 -4.30 4.81
N GLU A 55 22.47 -4.85 4.81
CA GLU A 55 23.71 -4.09 5.03
C GLU A 55 24.04 -3.34 3.74
N ASP A 56 23.66 -2.06 3.68
CA ASP A 56 24.07 -1.15 2.61
C ASP A 56 24.99 -0.10 3.20
N GLY A 57 26.28 -0.17 2.84
CA GLY A 57 27.27 0.83 3.25
C GLY A 57 27.22 2.10 2.41
N ARG A 58 26.44 2.11 1.32
CA ARG A 58 26.38 3.25 0.39
C ARG A 58 25.59 4.38 1.00
N ASP A 59 26.11 5.59 0.84
CA ASP A 59 25.35 6.77 1.21
C ASP A 59 24.27 7.10 0.15
N PRO A 60 23.27 7.93 0.48
CA PRO A 60 22.22 8.28 -0.47
C PRO A 60 22.72 8.90 -1.79
N ALA A 61 23.84 9.62 -1.79
CA ALA A 61 24.41 10.24 -2.97
C ALA A 61 25.10 9.20 -3.88
N GLU A 62 25.74 8.19 -3.29
CA GLU A 62 26.30 7.04 -4.00
C GLU A 62 25.22 6.21 -4.68
N ILE A 63 24.13 5.90 -3.96
CA ILE A 63 22.96 5.19 -4.52
C ILE A 63 22.38 5.97 -5.70
N LEU A 64 22.19 7.29 -5.55
CA LEU A 64 21.66 8.13 -6.63
C LEU A 64 22.61 8.22 -7.82
N ARG A 65 23.93 8.20 -7.60
CA ARG A 65 24.93 8.19 -8.66
C ARG A 65 24.89 6.88 -9.43
N GLU A 66 24.82 5.74 -8.75
CA GLU A 66 24.73 4.43 -9.38
C GLU A 66 23.43 4.23 -10.17
N ILE A 67 22.28 4.65 -9.63
CA ILE A 67 21.00 4.61 -10.36
C ILE A 67 21.11 5.42 -11.66
N ARG A 68 21.72 6.61 -11.62
CA ARG A 68 21.92 7.46 -12.79
C ARG A 68 22.94 6.87 -13.77
N ALA A 69 23.98 6.21 -13.28
CA ALA A 69 24.99 5.55 -14.10
C ALA A 69 24.44 4.31 -14.81
N GLY A 70 23.68 3.47 -14.10
CA GLY A 70 23.06 2.25 -14.62
C GLY A 70 21.88 2.48 -15.58
N GLN A 71 21.43 3.72 -15.74
CA GLN A 71 20.44 4.09 -16.78
C GLN A 71 21.05 4.29 -18.17
N LYS A 72 22.39 4.28 -18.33
CA LYS A 72 23.03 4.45 -19.64
C LYS A 72 22.96 3.22 -20.56
N ASP A 73 22.73 2.01 -20.03
CA ASP A 73 22.78 0.75 -20.82
C ASP A 73 21.51 -0.10 -20.79
N ARG A 74 20.33 0.52 -20.66
CA ARG A 74 19.08 -0.18 -21.01
C ARG A 74 18.54 0.38 -22.31
N GLU A 75 19.14 -0.06 -23.42
CA GLU A 75 18.37 -0.18 -24.66
C GLU A 75 17.10 -0.94 -24.29
N ARG A 76 15.96 -0.23 -24.31
CA ARG A 76 14.66 -0.84 -24.09
C ARG A 76 14.57 -1.94 -25.12
N GLU A 77 14.49 -3.20 -24.71
CA GLU A 77 14.19 -4.30 -25.61
C GLU A 77 13.00 -3.86 -26.45
N GLN A 78 13.24 -3.63 -27.75
CA GLN A 78 12.18 -3.35 -28.69
C GLN A 78 11.40 -4.65 -28.81
N ILE A 79 10.29 -4.72 -28.09
CA ILE A 79 9.31 -5.79 -28.21
C ILE A 79 8.89 -5.81 -29.68
N ARG A 80 9.35 -6.84 -30.40
CA ARG A 80 8.94 -7.20 -31.76
C ARG A 80 7.69 -8.06 -31.72
#